data_AF-A0A9W9RVU9-F1
#
_entry.id   AF-A0A9W9RVU9-F1
#
_cell.length_a   1.000
_cell.length_b   1.000
_cell.length_c   1.000
_cell.angle_alpha   90.00
_cell.angle_beta   90.00
_cell.angle_gamma   90.00
#
_symmetry.space_group_name_H-M   'P 1'
#
loop_
_entity.id
_entity.type
_entity.pdbx_description
1 polymer ?
#
loop_
_entity_poly.entity_id
_entity_poly.type
_entity_poly.pdbx_seq_one_letter_code
_entity_poly.pdbx_strand_id
1 'polypeptide(L)'
;MNTSIPAHFSIPTERLHISYLEPGNHTHSTFLYHLWNTDEFIVAEGNTGLDTQEKIDEFITNKVQTNYKRNGYGQMLVSLKPHAGASLAESKPIGIVSLMKGDGENAYTAPDVGYTILPQENKKGYATEAALGLIAYAKRELGVEGVFGFCAQNDQRSRRVLEKIGMEFRGERHLRFFGGAHSAVYALPGMEDLKDYGIEDD
;
A
#
# COMPACT_ATOMS: atom_id res chain seq x y z
N MET A 1 -20.37 2.73 -13.92
CA MET A 1 -20.50 4.14 -13.51
C MET A 1 -19.15 4.80 -13.71
N ASN A 2 -19.09 5.94 -14.40
CA ASN A 2 -17.84 6.65 -14.66
C ASN A 2 -17.50 7.45 -13.39
N THR A 3 -16.87 6.79 -12.40
CA THR A 3 -16.43 7.45 -11.17
C THR A 3 -15.12 8.17 -11.47
N SER A 4 -15.24 9.42 -11.94
CA SER A 4 -14.10 10.33 -11.94
C SER A 4 -13.58 10.46 -10.52
N ILE A 5 -12.29 10.23 -10.32
CA ILE A 5 -11.62 10.43 -9.04
C ILE A 5 -11.83 11.89 -8.61
N PRO A 6 -12.34 12.17 -7.39
CA PRO A 6 -12.57 13.54 -6.96
C PRO A 6 -11.25 14.31 -6.92
N ALA A 7 -11.20 15.52 -7.50
CA ALA A 7 -10.00 16.37 -7.62
C ALA A 7 -9.39 16.82 -6.26
N HIS A 8 -9.99 16.43 -5.13
CA HIS A 8 -9.57 16.79 -3.78
C HIS A 8 -9.68 15.62 -2.79
N PHE A 9 -9.74 14.38 -3.29
CA PHE A 9 -9.83 13.22 -2.40
C PHE A 9 -8.57 13.09 -1.54
N SER A 10 -8.76 13.02 -0.22
CA SER A 10 -7.74 12.57 0.71
C SER A 10 -8.39 11.91 1.92
N ILE A 11 -7.67 10.94 2.50
CA ILE A 11 -7.96 10.39 3.82
C ILE A 11 -7.04 11.12 4.79
N PRO A 12 -7.55 12.09 5.58
CA PRO A 12 -6.75 12.77 6.57
C PRO A 12 -6.54 11.87 7.79
N THR A 13 -5.32 11.87 8.31
CA THR A 13 -4.99 11.35 9.65
C THR A 13 -4.55 12.52 10.54
N GLU A 14 -3.95 12.25 11.70
CA GLU A 14 -3.40 13.32 12.54
C GLU A 14 -2.32 14.12 11.79
N ARG A 15 -1.32 13.42 11.23
CA ARG A 15 -0.12 14.02 10.63
C ARG A 15 -0.06 13.89 9.11
N LEU A 16 -0.91 13.06 8.50
CA LEU A 16 -0.80 12.69 7.09
C LEU A 16 -2.07 13.01 6.31
N HIS A 17 -1.90 13.12 5.01
CA HIS A 17 -2.95 12.90 4.02
C HIS A 17 -2.58 11.68 3.18
N ILE A 18 -3.56 10.81 2.92
CA ILE A 18 -3.42 9.69 1.99
C ILE A 18 -4.30 10.01 0.77
N SER A 19 -3.70 10.19 -0.39
CA SER A 19 -4.41 10.62 -1.61
C SER A 19 -4.09 9.71 -2.80
N TYR A 20 -4.89 9.83 -3.85
CA TYR A 20 -4.62 9.09 -5.08
C TYR A 20 -3.36 9.61 -5.79
N LEU A 21 -2.68 8.71 -6.50
CA LEU A 21 -1.69 9.05 -7.50
C LEU A 21 -2.42 9.45 -8.79
N GLU A 22 -2.36 10.73 -9.11
CA GLU A 22 -3.02 11.31 -10.28
C GLU A 22 -2.18 11.16 -11.56
N PRO A 23 -2.79 10.72 -12.69
CA PRO A 23 -2.09 10.64 -13.97
C PRO A 23 -1.81 12.06 -14.51
N GLY A 24 -0.61 12.26 -15.05
CA GLY A 24 -0.15 13.56 -15.56
C GLY A 24 0.28 14.57 -14.49
N ASN A 25 0.20 14.23 -13.20
CA ASN A 25 0.74 15.06 -12.13
C ASN A 25 2.24 14.78 -11.95
N HIS A 26 3.06 15.70 -12.45
CA HIS A 26 4.52 15.55 -12.45
C HIS A 26 5.11 15.39 -11.04
N THR A 27 4.52 16.03 -10.02
CA THR A 27 5.00 15.89 -8.63
C THR A 27 4.83 14.45 -8.13
N HIS A 28 3.71 13.80 -8.49
CA HIS A 28 3.44 12.42 -8.09
C HIS A 28 4.38 11.44 -8.79
N SER A 29 4.57 11.58 -10.10
CA SER A 29 5.41 10.67 -10.85
C SER A 29 6.91 10.86 -10.53
N THR A 30 7.39 12.09 -10.40
CA THR A 30 8.78 12.33 -9.95
C THR A 30 9.02 11.80 -8.54
N PHE A 31 8.05 11.92 -7.63
CA PHE A 31 8.15 11.34 -6.29
C PHE A 31 8.23 9.81 -6.33
N LEU A 32 7.33 9.15 -7.08
CA LEU A 32 7.29 7.70 -7.19
C LEU A 32 8.58 7.15 -7.82
N TYR A 33 9.06 7.81 -8.88
CA TYR A 33 10.35 7.53 -9.50
C TYR A 33 11.47 7.58 -8.46
N HIS A 34 11.56 8.65 -7.68
CA HIS A 34 12.59 8.80 -6.66
C HIS A 34 12.51 7.70 -5.60
N LEU A 35 11.32 7.46 -5.04
CA LEU A 35 11.12 6.49 -3.96
C LEU A 35 11.55 5.07 -4.36
N TRP A 36 11.11 4.60 -5.53
CA TRP A 36 11.34 3.23 -6.01
C TRP A 36 12.73 2.98 -6.59
N ASN A 37 13.51 4.04 -6.81
CA ASN A 37 14.89 3.94 -7.26
C ASN A 37 15.90 4.32 -6.16
N THR A 38 15.47 4.36 -4.89
CA THR A 38 16.42 4.41 -3.76
C THR A 38 17.07 3.06 -3.52
N ASP A 39 18.34 3.04 -3.10
CA ASP A 39 19.05 1.80 -2.76
C ASP A 39 18.29 0.99 -1.68
N GLU A 40 17.74 1.67 -0.68
CA GLU A 40 16.96 1.02 0.39
C GLU A 40 15.73 0.31 -0.18
N PHE A 41 15.02 0.93 -1.12
CA PHE A 41 13.87 0.30 -1.78
C PHE A 41 14.29 -0.90 -2.62
N ILE A 42 15.31 -0.75 -3.46
CA ILE A 42 15.76 -1.83 -4.36
C ILE A 42 16.26 -3.04 -3.55
N VAL A 43 16.93 -2.81 -2.42
CA VAL A 43 17.36 -3.88 -1.52
C VAL A 43 16.18 -4.57 -0.84
N ALA A 44 15.15 -3.82 -0.45
CA ALA A 44 14.01 -4.36 0.30
C ALA A 44 12.96 -5.04 -0.59
N GLU A 45 12.59 -4.40 -1.70
CA GLU A 45 11.46 -4.77 -2.56
C GLU A 45 11.90 -5.29 -3.94
N GLY A 46 13.18 -5.14 -4.27
CA GLY A 46 13.72 -5.45 -5.60
C GLY A 46 13.62 -4.29 -6.59
N ASN A 47 14.29 -4.45 -7.73
CA ASN A 47 14.25 -3.47 -8.82
C ASN A 47 12.95 -3.63 -9.62
N THR A 48 12.12 -2.59 -9.64
CA THR A 48 10.84 -2.58 -10.37
C THR A 48 10.98 -2.46 -11.88
N GLY A 49 12.15 -2.04 -12.38
CA GLY A 49 12.40 -1.70 -13.79
C GLY A 49 11.75 -0.38 -14.24
N LEU A 50 11.15 0.37 -13.32
CA LEU A 50 10.55 1.69 -13.56
C LEU A 50 11.59 2.80 -13.34
N ASP A 51 12.57 2.81 -14.23
CA ASP A 51 13.80 3.60 -14.18
C ASP A 51 13.82 4.81 -15.13
N THR A 52 12.66 5.16 -15.71
CA THR A 52 12.48 6.43 -16.42
C THR A 52 11.18 7.11 -16.02
N GLN A 53 11.13 8.42 -16.24
CA GLN A 53 9.95 9.24 -15.96
C GLN A 53 8.74 8.76 -16.80
N GLU A 54 8.95 8.45 -18.07
CA GLU A 54 7.92 7.95 -18.99
C GLU A 54 7.31 6.63 -18.49
N LYS A 55 8.15 5.67 -18.05
CA LYS A 55 7.68 4.40 -17.50
C LYS A 55 6.83 4.59 -16.24
N ILE A 56 7.20 5.53 -15.37
CA ILE A 56 6.43 5.84 -14.16
C ILE A 56 5.09 6.50 -14.54
N ASP A 57 5.10 7.45 -15.48
CA ASP A 57 3.88 8.11 -15.95
C ASP A 57 2.91 7.11 -16.60
N GLU A 58 3.41 6.18 -17.41
CA GLU A 58 2.63 5.07 -17.97
C GLU A 58 2.13 4.12 -16.88
N PHE A 59 2.96 3.79 -15.89
CA PHE A 59 2.57 2.95 -14.76
C PHE A 59 1.41 3.56 -13.97
N ILE A 60 1.48 4.86 -13.64
CA ILE A 60 0.41 5.58 -12.94
C ILE A 60 -0.85 5.62 -13.81
N THR A 61 -0.73 5.95 -15.10
CA THR A 61 -1.87 6.07 -16.03
C THR A 61 -2.59 4.75 -16.24
N ASN A 62 -1.84 3.65 -16.33
CA ASN A 62 -2.39 2.35 -16.71
C ASN A 62 -2.67 1.49 -15.48
N LYS A 63 -1.63 1.10 -14.72
CA LYS A 63 -1.74 0.11 -13.65
C LYS A 63 -2.44 0.70 -12.42
N VAL A 64 -1.98 1.86 -11.95
CA VAL A 64 -2.55 2.50 -10.75
C VAL A 64 -4.01 2.88 -10.97
N GLN A 65 -4.35 3.54 -12.09
CA GLN A 65 -5.73 3.89 -12.38
C GLN A 65 -6.64 2.66 -12.56
N THR A 66 -6.12 1.55 -13.11
CA THR A 66 -6.89 0.31 -13.22
C THR A 66 -7.26 -0.26 -11.85
N ASN A 67 -6.33 -0.26 -10.90
CA ASN A 67 -6.60 -0.69 -9.54
C ASN A 67 -7.66 0.18 -8.86
N TYR A 68 -7.55 1.51 -9.00
CA TYR A 68 -8.55 2.42 -8.45
C TYR A 68 -9.94 2.22 -9.06
N LYS A 69 -10.04 2.05 -10.38
CA LYS A 69 -11.32 1.78 -11.05
C LYS A 69 -11.93 0.44 -10.63
N ARG A 70 -11.09 -0.56 -10.39
CA ARG A 70 -11.54 -1.91 -10.01
C ARG A 70 -11.99 -1.98 -8.55
N ASN A 71 -11.22 -1.38 -7.64
CA ASN A 71 -11.32 -1.63 -6.22
C ASN A 71 -11.73 -0.39 -5.40
N GLY A 72 -11.63 0.82 -5.96
CA GLY A 72 -11.69 2.09 -5.21
C GLY A 72 -10.42 2.41 -4.41
N TYR A 73 -9.46 1.47 -4.35
CA TYR A 73 -8.19 1.57 -3.65
C TYR A 73 -7.05 0.95 -4.48
N GLY A 74 -5.81 1.15 -4.04
CA GLY A 74 -4.60 0.65 -4.67
C GLY A 74 -3.38 1.22 -3.96
N GLN A 75 -2.28 1.45 -4.69
CA GLN A 75 -1.15 2.26 -4.20
C GLN A 75 -1.57 3.71 -4.07
N MET A 76 -1.39 4.34 -2.91
CA MET A 76 -1.81 5.70 -2.62
C MET A 76 -0.65 6.52 -2.05
N LEU A 77 -0.62 7.80 -2.38
CA LEU A 77 0.41 8.73 -1.95
C LEU A 77 0.20 9.09 -0.48
N VAL A 78 1.28 9.08 0.30
CA VAL A 78 1.32 9.54 1.69
C VAL A 78 2.04 10.88 1.74
N SER A 79 1.32 11.92 2.16
CA SER A 79 1.85 13.28 2.28
C SER A 79 1.84 13.74 3.73
N LEU A 80 2.98 14.24 4.22
CA LEU A 80 3.16 14.76 5.57
C LEU A 80 2.68 16.20 5.67
N LYS A 81 1.84 16.47 6.66
CA LYS A 81 1.39 17.83 6.99
C LYS A 81 2.52 18.63 7.64
N PRO A 82 2.78 19.88 7.21
CA PRO A 82 3.74 20.76 7.87
C PRO A 82 3.28 21.22 9.27
N HIS A 83 1.98 21.27 9.50
CA HIS A 83 1.36 21.56 10.80
C HIS A 83 -0.04 20.95 10.88
N ALA A 84 -0.61 20.91 12.09
CA ALA A 84 -1.99 20.46 12.27
C ALA A 84 -2.95 21.30 11.40
N GLY A 85 -3.90 20.63 10.75
CA GLY A 85 -4.89 21.28 9.88
C GLY A 85 -4.39 21.70 8.49
N ALA A 86 -3.11 21.51 8.15
CA ALA A 86 -2.60 21.83 6.82
C ALA A 86 -3.36 21.08 5.72
N SER A 87 -3.58 21.75 4.58
CA SER A 87 -4.24 21.16 3.42
C SER A 87 -3.35 20.13 2.72
N LEU A 88 -3.93 19.33 1.83
CA LEU A 88 -3.17 18.41 0.98
C LEU A 88 -2.15 19.16 0.10
N ALA A 89 -2.52 20.33 -0.43
CA ALA A 89 -1.66 21.14 -1.29
C ALA A 89 -0.41 21.68 -0.57
N GLU A 90 -0.48 21.89 0.75
CA GLU A 90 0.66 22.32 1.58
C GLU A 90 1.51 21.13 2.05
N SER A 91 1.02 19.91 1.90
CA SER A 91 1.65 18.71 2.44
C SER A 91 2.70 18.14 1.49
N LYS A 92 3.77 17.57 2.06
CA LYS A 92 4.90 17.05 1.30
C LYS A 92 4.78 15.53 1.12
N PRO A 93 4.89 14.98 -0.10
CA PRO A 93 4.99 13.53 -0.31
C PRO A 93 6.16 12.91 0.46
N ILE A 94 5.88 11.84 1.22
CA ILE A 94 6.89 11.12 2.02
C ILE A 94 6.87 9.60 1.83
N GLY A 95 5.84 9.04 1.19
CA GLY A 95 5.80 7.62 0.92
C GLY A 95 4.57 7.17 0.13
N ILE A 96 4.41 5.86 0.06
CA ILE A 96 3.25 5.15 -0.49
C ILE A 96 2.69 4.24 0.59
N VAL A 97 1.36 4.12 0.64
CA VAL A 97 0.64 3.07 1.37
C VAL A 97 -0.32 2.42 0.38
N SER A 98 -0.52 1.11 0.46
CA SER A 98 -1.35 0.39 -0.49
C SER A 98 -2.25 -0.63 0.15
N LEU A 99 -3.41 -0.83 -0.46
CA LEU A 99 -4.12 -2.10 -0.42
C LEU A 99 -4.05 -2.69 -1.83
N MET A 100 -3.32 -3.78 -2.00
CA MET A 100 -3.16 -4.42 -3.30
C MET A 100 -4.01 -5.67 -3.33
N LYS A 101 -4.81 -5.82 -4.39
CA LYS A 101 -5.60 -7.03 -4.63
C LYS A 101 -5.24 -7.53 -6.01
N GLY A 102 -4.71 -8.75 -6.08
CA GLY A 102 -4.41 -9.44 -7.34
C GLY A 102 -5.64 -9.64 -8.20
N ASP A 103 -5.42 -10.02 -9.45
CA ASP A 103 -6.46 -10.50 -10.36
C ASP A 103 -6.13 -11.90 -10.90
N GLY A 104 -7.13 -12.54 -11.48
CA GLY A 104 -7.05 -13.92 -11.99
C GLY A 104 -7.53 -14.97 -11.00
N GLU A 105 -7.62 -16.21 -11.48
CA GLU A 105 -8.22 -17.34 -10.76
C GLU A 105 -7.47 -17.73 -9.47
N ASN A 106 -6.16 -17.44 -9.41
CA ASN A 106 -5.31 -17.78 -8.27
C ASN A 106 -5.09 -16.59 -7.30
N ALA A 107 -5.72 -15.45 -7.55
CA ALA A 107 -5.57 -14.27 -6.69
C ALA A 107 -6.30 -14.46 -5.36
N TYR A 108 -5.70 -13.98 -4.28
CA TYR A 108 -6.36 -13.91 -2.98
C TYR A 108 -7.59 -13.00 -3.03
N THR A 109 -8.63 -13.37 -2.30
CA THR A 109 -9.92 -12.66 -2.35
C THR A 109 -9.92 -11.37 -1.52
N ALA A 110 -9.03 -11.28 -0.53
CA ALA A 110 -8.74 -10.08 0.26
C ALA A 110 -7.46 -9.37 -0.22
N PRO A 111 -7.39 -8.02 -0.12
CA PRO A 111 -6.19 -7.28 -0.42
C PRO A 111 -5.09 -7.49 0.63
N ASP A 112 -3.84 -7.25 0.27
CA ASP A 112 -2.72 -7.09 1.19
C ASP A 112 -2.34 -5.63 1.41
N VAL A 113 -1.90 -5.29 2.62
CA VAL A 113 -1.39 -3.97 2.98
C VAL A 113 0.11 -3.88 2.74
N GLY A 114 0.51 -2.82 2.03
CA GLY A 114 1.91 -2.48 1.79
C GLY A 114 2.20 -1.03 2.17
N TYR A 115 3.46 -0.73 2.47
CA TYR A 115 3.91 0.63 2.77
C TYR A 115 5.38 0.81 2.43
N THR A 116 5.71 1.99 1.93
CA THR A 116 7.08 2.41 1.67
C THR A 116 7.21 3.88 2.02
N ILE A 117 8.05 4.20 3.00
CA ILE A 117 8.33 5.56 3.43
C ILE A 117 9.78 5.89 3.10
N LEU A 118 10.04 7.13 2.69
CA LEU A 118 11.39 7.60 2.40
C LEU A 118 12.36 7.34 3.58
N PRO A 119 13.62 6.99 3.31
CA PRO A 119 14.62 6.69 4.35
C PRO A 119 14.69 7.72 5.47
N GLN A 120 14.69 9.01 5.13
CA GLN A 120 14.77 10.13 6.08
C GLN A 120 13.49 10.34 6.92
N GLU A 121 12.38 9.70 6.54
CA GLU A 121 11.10 9.76 7.25
C GLU A 121 10.76 8.44 7.98
N ASN A 122 11.62 7.43 7.86
CA ASN A 122 11.45 6.15 8.56
C ASN A 122 11.55 6.29 10.09
N LYS A 123 11.03 5.29 10.80
CA LYS A 123 11.02 5.19 12.28
C LYS A 123 10.25 6.29 13.02
N LYS A 124 9.46 7.11 12.32
CA LYS A 124 8.58 8.15 12.91
C LYS A 124 7.12 7.73 13.08
N GLY A 125 6.81 6.47 12.75
CA GLY A 125 5.46 5.87 12.86
C GLY A 125 4.53 6.16 11.68
N TYR A 126 5.01 6.82 10.61
CA TYR A 126 4.17 7.20 9.48
C TYR A 126 3.61 6.01 8.69
N ALA A 127 4.37 4.93 8.52
CA ALA A 127 3.87 3.72 7.88
C ALA A 127 2.66 3.13 8.64
N THR A 128 2.77 3.01 9.96
CA THR A 128 1.69 2.54 10.85
C THR A 128 0.46 3.45 10.75
N GLU A 129 0.64 4.76 10.85
CA GLU A 129 -0.46 5.74 10.75
C GLU A 129 -1.15 5.70 9.38
N ALA A 130 -0.38 5.64 8.31
CA ALA A 130 -0.91 5.58 6.95
C ALA A 130 -1.70 4.29 6.71
N ALA A 131 -1.16 3.13 7.12
CA ALA A 131 -1.83 1.84 7.00
C ALA A 131 -3.14 1.79 7.79
N LEU A 132 -3.15 2.27 9.04
CA LEU A 132 -4.39 2.38 9.84
C LEU A 132 -5.43 3.27 9.16
N GLY A 133 -5.01 4.44 8.65
CA GLY A 133 -5.90 5.37 7.95
C GLY A 133 -6.54 4.74 6.71
N LEU A 134 -5.73 4.07 5.87
CA LEU A 134 -6.21 3.43 4.67
C LEU A 134 -7.13 2.23 4.96
N ILE A 135 -6.76 1.36 5.91
CA ILE A 135 -7.59 0.20 6.30
C ILE A 135 -8.93 0.67 6.88
N ALA A 136 -8.92 1.68 7.75
CA ALA A 136 -10.14 2.22 8.33
C ALA A 136 -11.07 2.83 7.26
N TYR A 137 -10.51 3.55 6.28
CA TYR A 137 -11.27 4.06 5.14
C TYR A 137 -11.84 2.93 4.29
N ALA A 138 -11.01 1.95 3.90
CA ALA A 138 -11.43 0.84 3.05
C ALA A 138 -12.54 0.00 3.70
N LYS A 139 -12.46 -0.22 5.02
CA LYS A 139 -13.53 -0.88 5.78
C LYS A 139 -14.81 -0.07 5.77
N ARG A 140 -14.74 1.22 6.12
CA ARG A 140 -15.92 2.07 6.32
C ARG A 140 -16.63 2.44 5.01
N GLU A 141 -15.86 2.80 3.99
CA GLU A 141 -16.39 3.38 2.75
C GLU A 141 -16.49 2.36 1.61
N LEU A 142 -15.65 1.32 1.61
CA LEU A 142 -15.53 0.36 0.51
C LEU A 142 -15.91 -1.08 0.89
N GLY A 143 -16.32 -1.32 2.15
CA GLY A 143 -16.76 -2.63 2.62
C GLY A 143 -15.66 -3.70 2.65
N VAL A 144 -14.39 -3.30 2.79
CA VAL A 144 -13.28 -4.25 2.91
C VAL A 144 -13.23 -4.81 4.33
N GLU A 145 -13.61 -6.08 4.48
CA GLU A 145 -13.70 -6.73 5.80
C GLU A 145 -12.43 -7.49 6.22
N GLY A 146 -11.66 -8.01 5.24
CA GLY A 146 -10.40 -8.72 5.47
C GLY A 146 -9.24 -8.05 4.75
N VAL A 147 -8.08 -8.01 5.39
CA VAL A 147 -6.82 -7.50 4.83
C VAL A 147 -5.68 -8.40 5.28
N PHE A 148 -4.80 -8.76 4.35
CA PHE A 148 -3.57 -9.47 4.60
C PHE A 148 -2.38 -8.54 4.80
N GLY A 149 -1.32 -9.05 5.41
CA GLY A 149 -0.01 -8.41 5.45
C GLY A 149 1.04 -9.47 5.16
N PHE A 150 1.86 -9.25 4.14
CA PHE A 150 2.91 -10.18 3.75
C PHE A 150 4.26 -9.50 3.85
N CYS A 151 5.26 -10.20 4.37
CA CYS A 151 6.64 -9.73 4.33
C CYS A 151 7.61 -10.91 4.34
N ALA A 152 8.87 -10.67 3.98
CA ALA A 152 9.92 -11.66 4.16
C ALA A 152 10.01 -12.10 5.63
N GLN A 153 10.36 -13.37 5.87
CA GLN A 153 10.40 -13.96 7.21
C GLN A 153 11.31 -13.17 8.17
N ASN A 154 12.41 -12.64 7.64
CA ASN A 154 13.43 -11.88 8.36
C ASN A 154 13.19 -10.35 8.37
N ASP A 155 12.12 -9.83 7.74
CA ASP A 155 11.81 -8.40 7.75
C ASP A 155 11.13 -7.99 9.06
N GLN A 156 11.94 -7.87 10.10
CA GLN A 156 11.50 -7.44 11.43
C GLN A 156 10.95 -6.00 11.44
N ARG A 157 11.23 -5.17 10.42
CA ARG A 157 10.65 -3.82 10.35
C ARG A 157 9.18 -3.93 9.98
N SER A 158 8.86 -4.69 8.94
CA SER A 158 7.49 -4.86 8.46
C SER A 158 6.65 -5.63 9.44
N ARG A 159 7.15 -6.75 10.00
CA ARG A 159 6.45 -7.50 11.06
C ARG A 159 5.95 -6.61 12.19
N ARG A 160 6.81 -5.72 12.70
CA ARG A 160 6.44 -4.77 13.77
C ARG A 160 5.39 -3.75 13.35
N VAL A 161 5.33 -3.35 12.08
CA VAL A 161 4.26 -2.46 11.59
C VAL A 161 2.96 -3.24 11.49
N LEU A 162 2.97 -4.45 10.93
CA LEU A 162 1.79 -5.33 10.81
C LEU A 162 1.17 -5.63 12.18
N GLU A 163 2.00 -5.95 13.18
CA GLU A 163 1.54 -6.13 14.57
C GLU A 163 0.95 -4.83 15.16
N LYS A 164 1.59 -3.68 14.93
CA LYS A 164 1.11 -2.38 15.45
C LYS A 164 -0.20 -1.91 14.84
N ILE A 165 -0.51 -2.32 13.61
CA ILE A 165 -1.79 -2.03 12.97
C ILE A 165 -2.87 -3.05 13.35
N GLY A 166 -2.56 -3.97 14.29
CA GLY A 166 -3.50 -4.90 14.89
C GLY A 166 -3.68 -6.21 14.13
N MET A 167 -2.76 -6.57 13.22
CA MET A 167 -2.82 -7.84 12.51
C MET A 167 -2.21 -8.98 13.34
N GLU A 168 -2.77 -10.16 13.16
CA GLU A 168 -2.33 -11.38 13.83
C GLU A 168 -1.37 -12.16 12.93
N PHE A 169 -0.29 -12.69 13.51
CA PHE A 169 0.63 -13.57 12.80
C PHE A 169 -0.03 -14.94 12.57
N ARG A 170 -0.03 -15.42 11.33
CA ARG A 170 -0.74 -16.64 10.88
C ARG A 170 0.19 -17.72 10.33
N GLY A 171 1.47 -17.63 10.67
CA GLY A 171 2.52 -18.55 10.26
C GLY A 171 3.32 -18.05 9.05
N GLU A 172 4.26 -18.89 8.62
CA GLU A 172 5.08 -18.67 7.42
C GLU A 172 4.64 -19.67 6.36
N ARG A 173 4.47 -19.21 5.11
CA ARG A 173 3.83 -19.98 4.03
C ARG A 173 4.47 -19.69 2.68
N HIS A 174 4.38 -20.63 1.74
CA HIS A 174 4.76 -20.42 0.35
C HIS A 174 3.58 -19.84 -0.42
N LEU A 175 3.63 -18.53 -0.69
CA LEU A 175 2.52 -17.83 -1.33
C LEU A 175 2.54 -18.07 -2.85
N ARG A 176 1.70 -19.00 -3.33
CA ARG A 176 1.61 -19.38 -4.75
C ARG A 176 1.38 -18.19 -5.67
N PHE A 177 0.54 -17.23 -5.26
CA PHE A 177 0.26 -16.04 -6.05
C PHE A 177 1.51 -15.16 -6.25
N PHE A 178 2.46 -15.21 -5.31
CA PHE A 178 3.75 -14.54 -5.38
C PHE A 178 4.87 -15.51 -5.83
N GLY A 179 4.56 -16.44 -6.74
CA GLY A 179 5.55 -17.36 -7.31
C GLY A 179 6.14 -18.35 -6.30
N GLY A 180 5.43 -18.61 -5.20
CA GLY A 180 5.91 -19.49 -4.13
C GLY A 180 6.87 -18.83 -3.14
N ALA A 181 6.89 -17.50 -3.06
CA ALA A 181 7.71 -16.79 -2.08
C ALA A 181 7.37 -17.22 -0.64
N HIS A 182 8.39 -17.61 0.12
CA HIS A 182 8.24 -17.99 1.53
C HIS A 182 8.12 -16.73 2.39
N SER A 183 6.94 -16.49 2.92
CA SER A 183 6.56 -15.22 3.53
C SER A 183 5.96 -15.41 4.92
N ALA A 184 6.22 -14.47 5.83
CA ALA A 184 5.43 -14.33 7.03
C ALA A 184 4.05 -13.76 6.67
N VAL A 185 3.00 -14.46 7.10
CA VAL A 185 1.61 -14.10 6.80
C VAL A 185 0.96 -13.49 8.03
N TYR A 186 0.37 -12.31 7.85
CA TYR A 186 -0.47 -11.63 8.83
C TYR A 186 -1.86 -11.41 8.25
N ALA A 187 -2.87 -11.39 9.11
CA ALA A 187 -4.25 -11.12 8.73
C ALA A 187 -4.93 -10.23 9.77
N LEU A 188 -5.91 -9.43 9.36
CA LEU A 188 -6.76 -8.73 10.32
C LEU A 188 -7.57 -9.74 11.17
N PRO A 189 -7.90 -9.41 12.42
CA PRO A 189 -8.80 -10.20 13.24
C PRO A 189 -10.15 -10.44 12.53
N GLY A 190 -10.70 -11.64 12.68
CA GLY A 190 -11.94 -12.08 12.03
C GLY A 190 -11.75 -12.85 10.72
N MET A 191 -10.52 -12.95 10.21
CA MET A 191 -10.18 -13.85 9.10
C MET A 191 -9.86 -15.25 9.64
N GLU A 192 -10.87 -16.01 10.06
CA GLU A 192 -10.70 -17.29 10.81
C GLU A 192 -9.94 -18.37 10.01
N ASP A 193 -10.42 -18.77 8.84
CA ASP A 193 -9.73 -19.70 7.95
C ASP A 193 -9.17 -18.96 6.72
N LEU A 194 -7.85 -18.99 6.54
CA LEU A 194 -7.23 -18.29 5.41
C LEU A 194 -7.51 -18.98 4.06
N LYS A 195 -7.99 -20.23 4.06
CA LYS A 195 -8.43 -20.95 2.85
C LYS A 195 -9.64 -20.30 2.21
N ASP A 196 -10.52 -19.70 3.00
CA ASP A 196 -11.66 -18.92 2.51
C ASP A 196 -11.22 -17.71 1.67
N TYR A 197 -9.95 -17.30 1.85
CA TYR A 197 -9.33 -16.20 1.14
C TYR A 197 -8.31 -16.63 0.08
N GLY A 198 -8.19 -17.94 -0.16
CA GLY A 198 -7.30 -18.53 -1.16
C GLY A 198 -5.87 -18.81 -0.68
N ILE A 199 -5.58 -18.67 0.62
CA ILE A 199 -4.29 -19.11 1.19
C ILE A 199 -4.45 -20.55 1.68
N GLU A 200 -3.78 -21.47 1.00
CA GLU A 200 -3.75 -22.87 1.39
C GLU A 200 -2.76 -23.12 2.55
N ASP A 201 -2.87 -24.29 3.17
CA ASP A 201 -1.80 -24.81 4.02
C ASP A 201 -0.65 -25.31 3.14
N ASP A 202 0.57 -25.15 3.64
CA ASP A 202 1.79 -25.69 3.03
C ASP A 202 1.80 -27.23 3.10
#